data_AF-A0A973PTE5-F1
#
_entry.id   AF-A0A973PTE5-F1
#
_cell.length_a   1.000
_cell.length_b   1.000
_cell.length_c   1.000
_cell.angle_alpha   90.00
_cell.angle_beta   90.00
_cell.angle_gamma   90.00
#
_symmetry.space_group_name_H-M   'P 1'
#
loop_
_entity.id
_entity.type
_entity.pdbx_description
1 polymer ?
#
loop_
_entity_poly.entity_id
_entity_poly.type
_entity_poly.pdbx_seq_one_letter_code
_entity_poly.pdbx_strand_id
1 'polypeptide(L)'
;MKPGPTNSLVDVAGLRVGHTHRIGDGYRTGTTVILPPPEGMVAGVDVRGAAPGTRETELLDPRNLVERVHAVVLTGGSAYGLAAATGVVARLARAGIGFPVTGGVVPIVPAAVIFDLGRGGTFEAVPDESFGAAAYDAASDTGLATASGSIGAGAG
;
A
#
# COMPACT_ATOMS: atom_id res chain seq x y z
N MET A 1 -6.27 -28.94 -0.45
CA MET A 1 -5.11 -28.03 -0.64
C MET A 1 -4.48 -27.77 0.73
N LYS A 2 -3.16 -27.61 0.82
CA LYS A 2 -2.46 -27.25 2.06
C LYS A 2 -1.99 -25.80 1.96
N PRO A 3 -2.14 -24.98 3.02
CA PRO A 3 -1.56 -23.64 3.07
C PRO A 3 -0.03 -23.65 2.91
N GLY A 4 0.52 -22.49 2.57
CA GLY A 4 1.97 -22.25 2.66
C GLY A 4 2.48 -22.23 4.11
N PRO A 5 3.80 -22.03 4.31
CA PRO A 5 4.44 -22.14 5.62
C PRO A 5 3.84 -21.25 6.71
N THR A 6 3.42 -20.04 6.38
CA THR A 6 2.84 -19.07 7.33
C THR A 6 1.35 -18.83 7.10
N ASN A 7 0.78 -19.41 6.03
CA ASN A 7 -0.59 -19.16 5.59
C ASN A 7 -0.85 -17.65 5.39
N SER A 8 0.11 -16.96 4.78
CA SER A 8 0.06 -15.51 4.56
C SER A 8 0.57 -15.11 3.17
N LEU A 9 0.43 -13.84 2.80
CA LEU A 9 0.82 -13.33 1.49
C LEU A 9 2.33 -13.48 1.22
N VAL A 10 3.15 -13.38 2.27
CA VAL A 10 4.61 -13.44 2.17
C VAL A 10 5.15 -14.87 2.00
N ASP A 11 4.28 -15.89 1.99
CA ASP A 11 4.65 -17.23 1.50
C ASP A 11 5.03 -17.20 0.00
N VAL A 12 4.64 -16.15 -0.74
CA VAL A 12 5.17 -15.87 -2.09
C VAL A 12 6.56 -15.25 -1.96
N ALA A 13 7.58 -15.98 -2.40
CA ALA A 13 8.98 -15.58 -2.26
C ALA A 13 9.24 -14.17 -2.81
N GLY A 14 9.92 -13.35 -1.99
CA GLY A 14 10.31 -11.99 -2.34
C GLY A 14 9.24 -10.91 -2.09
N LEU A 15 7.98 -11.28 -1.83
CA LEU A 15 6.99 -10.32 -1.35
C LEU A 15 7.25 -9.96 0.11
N ARG A 16 7.12 -8.67 0.40
CA ARG A 16 7.11 -8.12 1.75
C ARG A 16 5.82 -7.35 1.99
N VAL A 17 5.37 -7.33 3.24
CA VAL A 17 4.21 -6.57 3.67
C VAL A 17 4.61 -5.71 4.86
N GLY A 18 4.22 -4.45 4.82
CA GLY A 18 4.48 -3.50 5.89
C GLY A 18 3.21 -2.78 6.33
N HIS A 19 3.14 -2.46 7.61
CA HIS A 19 1.97 -1.83 8.22
C HIS A 19 2.41 -0.60 9.02
N THR A 20 1.59 0.44 8.98
CA THR A 20 1.64 1.54 9.94
C THR A 20 0.22 1.91 10.29
N HIS A 21 -0.07 2.10 11.58
CA HIS A 21 -1.40 2.48 12.03
C HIS A 21 -1.30 3.33 13.29
N ARG A 22 -2.38 4.05 13.57
CA ARG A 22 -2.56 4.80 14.82
C ARG A 22 -3.92 4.47 15.42
N ILE A 23 -3.91 4.16 16.72
CA ILE A 23 -5.09 3.90 17.53
C ILE A 23 -4.92 4.73 18.81
N GLY A 24 -5.88 5.62 19.09
CA GLY A 24 -5.79 6.59 20.19
C GLY A 24 -5.61 8.03 19.69
N ASP A 25 -5.72 9.01 20.58
CA ASP A 25 -5.58 10.44 20.28
C ASP A 25 -6.44 10.93 19.10
N GLY A 26 -7.65 10.37 18.96
CA GLY A 26 -8.55 10.69 17.84
C GLY A 26 -8.38 9.80 16.61
N TYR A 27 -7.31 9.00 16.52
CA TYR A 27 -7.02 8.09 15.40
C TYR A 27 -7.60 6.70 15.62
N ARG A 28 -8.07 6.11 14.51
CA ARG A 28 -8.32 4.68 14.36
C ARG A 28 -8.28 4.36 12.87
N THR A 29 -7.05 4.28 12.33
CA THR A 29 -6.79 4.16 10.90
C THR A 29 -5.37 3.68 10.65
N GLY A 30 -5.03 3.38 9.39
CA GLY A 30 -3.65 3.06 9.01
C GLY A 30 -3.47 2.76 7.53
N THR A 31 -2.27 2.31 7.20
CA THR A 31 -1.81 1.99 5.86
C THR A 31 -1.09 0.64 5.86
N THR A 32 -1.34 -0.15 4.83
CA THR A 32 -0.64 -1.39 4.51
C THR A 32 0.02 -1.23 3.15
N VAL A 33 1.31 -1.58 3.07
CA VAL A 33 2.08 -1.57 1.82
C VAL A 33 2.47 -3.00 1.48
N ILE A 34 2.15 -3.42 0.26
CA ILE A 34 2.64 -4.67 -0.32
C ILE A 34 3.81 -4.30 -1.23
N LEU A 35 4.99 -4.83 -0.93
CA LEU A 35 6.24 -4.46 -1.56
C LEU A 35 6.85 -5.69 -2.27
N PRO A 36 6.85 -5.73 -3.61
CA PRO A 36 7.53 -6.78 -4.36
C PRO A 36 9.06 -6.66 -4.27
N PRO A 37 9.80 -7.61 -4.87
CA PRO A 37 11.21 -7.44 -5.17
C PRO A 37 11.51 -6.15 -5.96
N PRO A 38 12.76 -5.64 -5.97
CA PRO A 38 13.12 -4.37 -6.61
C PRO A 38 12.77 -4.28 -8.10
N GLU A 39 12.75 -5.40 -8.82
CA GLU A 39 12.33 -5.47 -10.23
C GLU A 39 10.82 -5.26 -10.44
N GLY A 40 10.04 -5.16 -9.36
CA GLY A 40 8.59 -5.00 -9.39
C GLY A 40 7.83 -6.29 -9.71
N MET A 41 6.50 -6.22 -9.67
CA MET A 41 5.62 -7.34 -10.01
C MET A 41 4.65 -6.96 -11.13
N VAL A 42 4.29 -7.94 -11.97
CA VAL A 42 3.19 -7.78 -12.92
C VAL A 42 1.89 -7.63 -12.13
N ALA A 43 1.06 -6.66 -12.50
CA ALA A 43 -0.18 -6.38 -11.79
C ALA A 43 -1.32 -6.04 -12.76
N GLY A 44 -2.54 -6.35 -12.31
CA GLY A 44 -3.81 -5.94 -12.90
C GLY A 44 -4.77 -5.55 -11.78
N VAL A 45 -5.85 -4.84 -12.11
CA VAL A 45 -6.87 -4.43 -11.13
C VAL A 45 -8.27 -4.61 -11.67
N ASP A 46 -9.19 -5.02 -10.80
CA ASP A 46 -10.63 -5.02 -11.05
C ASP A 46 -11.33 -4.25 -9.92
N VAL A 47 -11.92 -3.11 -10.27
CA VAL A 47 -12.61 -2.22 -9.33
C VAL A 47 -14.12 -2.44 -9.46
N ARG A 48 -14.71 -3.06 -8.42
CA ARG A 48 -16.11 -3.51 -8.46
C ARG A 48 -17.09 -2.70 -7.60
N GLY A 49 -16.59 -1.88 -6.69
CA GLY A 49 -17.42 -0.99 -5.87
C GLY A 49 -17.92 0.21 -6.68
N ALA A 50 -19.12 0.71 -6.34
CA ALA A 50 -19.74 1.84 -7.05
C ALA A 50 -19.17 3.22 -6.69
N ALA A 51 -18.45 3.32 -5.56
CA ALA A 51 -17.81 4.55 -5.09
C ALA A 51 -16.33 4.28 -4.73
N PRO A 52 -15.48 3.99 -5.73
CA PRO A 52 -14.08 3.69 -5.48
C PRO A 52 -13.29 4.96 -5.12
N GLY A 53 -12.30 4.81 -4.25
CA GLY A 53 -11.20 5.76 -4.13
C GLY A 53 -9.92 5.04 -4.51
N THR A 54 -9.33 5.42 -5.62
CA THR A 54 -8.17 4.73 -6.20
C THR A 54 -7.15 5.72 -6.75
N ARG A 55 -5.93 5.22 -6.93
CA ARG A 55 -4.82 5.91 -7.60
C ARG A 55 -4.16 4.94 -8.57
N GLU A 56 -3.79 5.43 -9.76
CA GLU A 56 -2.98 4.73 -10.77
C GLU A 56 -3.57 3.41 -11.30
N THR A 57 -4.89 3.21 -11.20
CA THR A 57 -5.57 2.01 -11.70
C THR A 57 -5.49 1.85 -13.22
N GLU A 58 -5.47 2.97 -13.93
CA GLU A 58 -5.50 3.05 -15.38
C GLU A 58 -4.19 2.55 -15.97
N LEU A 59 -3.07 2.70 -15.25
CA LEU A 59 -1.78 2.14 -15.66
C LEU A 59 -1.76 0.61 -15.67
N LEU A 60 -2.73 -0.04 -15.01
CA LEU A 60 -2.83 -1.49 -14.91
C LEU A 60 -3.71 -2.12 -15.98
N ASP A 61 -4.22 -1.33 -16.93
CA ASP A 61 -4.83 -1.87 -18.14
C ASP A 61 -3.75 -2.61 -18.96
N PRO A 62 -3.98 -3.87 -19.38
CA PRO A 62 -2.97 -4.68 -20.07
C PRO A 62 -2.54 -4.12 -21.45
N ARG A 63 -3.18 -3.06 -21.95
CA ARG A 63 -2.80 -2.38 -23.20
C ARG A 63 -1.82 -1.24 -22.99
N ASN A 64 -1.57 -0.85 -21.73
CA ASN A 64 -0.72 0.28 -21.40
C ASN A 64 0.76 -0.10 -21.27
N LEU A 65 1.62 0.91 -21.27
CA LEU A 65 3.09 0.76 -21.28
C LEU A 65 3.65 0.09 -20.02
N VAL A 66 3.00 0.30 -18.88
CA VAL A 66 3.53 -0.11 -17.58
C VAL A 66 3.20 -1.58 -17.33
N GLU A 67 4.20 -2.44 -17.38
CA GLU A 67 4.03 -3.87 -17.13
C GLU A 67 4.15 -4.24 -15.65
N ARG A 68 4.83 -3.40 -14.85
CA ARG A 68 5.21 -3.71 -13.48
C ARG A 68 4.93 -2.57 -12.51
N VAL A 69 4.45 -2.93 -11.33
CA VAL A 69 4.27 -2.04 -10.18
C VAL A 69 5.35 -2.28 -9.15
N HIS A 70 5.64 -1.26 -8.37
CA HIS A 70 6.76 -1.26 -7.42
C HIS A 70 6.28 -1.30 -5.97
N ALA A 71 5.00 -1.05 -5.73
CA ALA A 71 4.29 -1.34 -4.49
C ALA A 71 2.77 -1.27 -4.75
N VAL A 72 1.98 -1.83 -3.85
CA VAL A 72 0.53 -1.58 -3.76
C VAL A 72 0.22 -1.03 -2.38
N VAL A 73 -0.59 0.02 -2.32
CA VAL A 73 -0.96 0.70 -1.08
C VAL A 73 -2.45 0.50 -0.79
N LEU A 74 -2.74 -0.07 0.37
CA LEU A 74 -4.09 -0.12 0.94
C LEU A 74 -4.12 0.80 2.15
N THR A 75 -5.13 1.65 2.28
CA THR A 75 -5.11 2.67 3.34
C THR A 75 -6.52 3.07 3.79
N GLY A 76 -6.64 3.47 5.04
CA GLY A 76 -7.84 4.13 5.56
C GLY A 76 -7.93 5.58 5.08
N GLY A 77 -8.76 6.38 5.74
CA GLY A 77 -8.86 7.82 5.51
C GLY A 77 -9.69 8.23 4.29
N SER A 78 -10.41 7.31 3.64
CA SER A 78 -11.13 7.59 2.40
C SER A 78 -10.21 8.31 1.38
N ALA A 79 -10.75 9.21 0.57
CA ALA A 79 -9.97 9.90 -0.47
C ALA A 79 -8.72 10.64 0.07
N TYR A 80 -8.76 11.14 1.31
CA TYR A 80 -7.60 11.80 1.95
C TYR A 80 -6.41 10.84 2.08
N GLY A 81 -6.70 9.58 2.41
CA GLY A 81 -5.69 8.55 2.62
C GLY A 81 -4.85 8.22 1.39
N LEU A 82 -5.28 8.59 0.18
CA LEU A 82 -4.47 8.43 -1.04
C LEU A 82 -3.11 9.17 -0.94
N ALA A 83 -2.99 10.17 -0.07
CA ALA A 83 -1.72 10.83 0.24
C ALA A 83 -0.63 9.84 0.74
N ALA A 84 -1.01 8.74 1.40
CA ALA A 84 -0.06 7.72 1.83
C ALA A 84 0.75 7.13 0.66
N ALA A 85 0.16 7.01 -0.53
CA ALA A 85 0.87 6.51 -1.71
C ALA A 85 2.07 7.42 -2.08
N THR A 86 1.98 8.73 -1.87
CA THR A 86 3.07 9.68 -2.14
C THR A 86 4.31 9.38 -1.27
N GLY A 87 4.12 9.01 0.00
CA GLY A 87 5.22 8.61 0.87
C GLY A 87 5.95 7.37 0.37
N VAL A 88 5.21 6.40 -0.16
CA VAL A 88 5.76 5.17 -0.76
C VAL A 88 6.51 5.49 -2.06
N VAL A 89 5.93 6.33 -2.93
CA VAL A 89 6.61 6.83 -4.14
C VAL A 89 7.93 7.50 -3.78
N ALA A 90 7.96 8.37 -2.77
CA ALA A 90 9.19 9.05 -2.36
C ALA A 90 10.27 8.07 -1.85
N ARG A 91 9.88 7.02 -1.12
CA ARG A 91 10.82 5.98 -0.66
C ARG A 91 11.39 5.16 -1.81
N LEU A 92 10.53 4.71 -2.74
CA LEU A 92 10.95 3.95 -3.92
C LEU A 92 11.86 4.77 -4.84
N ALA A 93 11.51 6.04 -5.09
CA ALA A 93 12.31 6.93 -5.93
C ALA A 93 13.73 7.13 -5.36
N ARG A 94 13.86 7.32 -4.03
CA ARG A 94 15.17 7.42 -3.36
C ARG A 94 15.96 6.12 -3.43
N ALA A 95 15.28 4.98 -3.46
CA ALA A 95 15.91 3.67 -3.62
C ALA A 95 16.27 3.36 -5.09
N GLY A 96 15.95 4.24 -6.05
CA GLY A 96 16.16 3.99 -7.47
C GLY A 96 15.25 2.89 -8.03
N ILE A 97 14.10 2.64 -7.39
CA ILE A 97 13.13 1.62 -7.78
C ILE A 97 11.95 2.29 -8.48
N GLY A 98 11.72 1.95 -9.74
CA GLY A 98 10.62 2.50 -10.52
C GLY A 98 10.77 2.21 -12.01
N PHE A 99 9.79 2.67 -12.79
CA PHE A 99 9.85 2.63 -14.24
C PHE A 99 11.02 3.52 -14.73
N PRO A 100 11.97 2.99 -15.51
CA PRO A 100 13.15 3.75 -15.91
C PRO A 100 12.78 4.86 -16.90
N VAL A 101 13.29 6.06 -16.65
CA VAL A 101 13.16 7.22 -17.54
C VAL A 101 14.51 7.91 -17.68
N THR A 102 14.65 8.82 -18.65
CA THR A 102 15.86 9.63 -18.77
C THR A 102 16.09 10.43 -17.49
N GLY A 103 17.20 10.17 -16.80
CA GLY A 103 17.61 10.89 -15.59
C GLY A 103 17.09 10.30 -14.27
N GLY A 104 16.34 9.19 -14.26
CA GLY A 104 15.90 8.57 -13.01
C GLY A 104 14.86 7.47 -13.19
N VAL A 105 14.00 7.33 -12.17
CA VAL A 105 12.90 6.35 -12.16
C VAL A 105 11.59 7.00 -11.77
N VAL A 106 10.48 6.46 -12.26
CA VAL A 106 9.11 6.82 -11.87
C VAL A 106 8.48 5.63 -11.16
N PRO A 107 8.37 5.64 -9.82
CA PRO A 107 7.70 4.56 -9.09
C PRO A 107 6.22 4.49 -9.47
N ILE A 108 5.78 3.28 -9.83
CA ILE A 108 4.38 2.97 -10.12
C ILE A 108 3.77 2.35 -8.87
N VAL A 109 2.85 3.08 -8.24
CA VAL A 109 2.28 2.73 -6.92
C VAL A 109 0.76 2.88 -6.94
N PRO A 110 0.04 1.84 -7.42
CA PRO A 110 -1.41 1.81 -7.32
C PRO A 110 -1.86 1.81 -5.86
N ALA A 111 -2.95 2.51 -5.59
CA ALA A 111 -3.52 2.57 -4.25
C ALA A 111 -5.05 2.45 -4.27
N ALA A 112 -5.59 1.92 -3.18
CA ALA A 112 -7.02 1.88 -2.90
C ALA A 112 -7.29 2.24 -1.43
N VAL A 113 -8.39 2.94 -1.20
CA VAL A 113 -8.78 3.39 0.14
C VAL A 113 -10.05 2.72 0.64
N ILE A 114 -10.20 2.66 1.96
CA ILE A 114 -11.46 2.36 2.64
C ILE A 114 -11.94 3.56 3.46
N PHE A 115 -13.22 3.56 3.84
CA PHE A 115 -13.82 4.60 4.68
C PHE A 115 -13.78 4.21 6.16
N ASP A 116 -12.96 4.91 6.95
CA ASP A 116 -12.85 4.79 8.41
C ASP A 116 -12.83 6.17 9.13
N LEU A 117 -13.25 7.24 8.45
CA LEU A 117 -13.25 8.61 8.99
C LEU A 117 -14.00 8.69 10.32
N GLY A 118 -13.41 9.39 11.29
CA GLY A 118 -14.03 9.66 12.60
C GLY A 118 -14.11 8.47 13.55
N ARG A 119 -13.71 7.25 13.16
CA ARG A 119 -13.83 6.07 14.04
C ARG A 119 -12.99 6.14 15.31
N GLY A 120 -11.95 6.97 15.33
CA GLY A 120 -11.12 7.25 16.50
C GLY A 120 -11.57 8.45 17.34
N GLY A 121 -12.60 9.18 16.91
CA GLY A 121 -13.12 10.39 17.57
C GLY A 121 -12.79 11.70 16.85
N THR A 122 -11.75 11.74 16.01
CA THR A 122 -11.40 12.93 15.19
C THR A 122 -11.65 12.61 13.72
N PHE A 123 -12.49 13.42 13.05
CA PHE A 123 -12.91 13.15 11.67
C PHE A 123 -11.75 13.13 10.67
N GLU A 124 -10.83 14.09 10.78
CA GLU A 124 -9.69 14.27 9.87
C GLU A 124 -8.40 13.59 10.37
N ALA A 125 -8.48 12.71 11.36
CA ALA A 125 -7.33 11.91 11.82
C ALA A 125 -7.09 10.73 10.86
N VAL A 126 -6.54 11.04 9.68
CA VAL A 126 -6.40 10.15 8.52
C VAL A 126 -4.93 9.86 8.16
N PRO A 127 -4.64 8.79 7.40
CA PRO A 127 -3.29 8.53 6.90
C PRO A 127 -2.81 9.61 5.93
N ASP A 128 -1.55 10.01 6.07
CA ASP A 128 -0.85 10.94 5.19
C ASP A 128 0.39 10.28 4.57
N GLU A 129 1.25 11.07 3.93
CA GLU A 129 2.52 10.59 3.34
C GLU A 129 3.41 9.88 4.36
N SER A 130 3.40 10.29 5.63
CA SER A 130 4.23 9.69 6.68
C SER A 130 3.78 8.26 7.00
N PHE A 131 2.47 7.98 6.96
CA PHE A 131 1.95 6.62 7.13
C PHE A 131 2.43 5.68 6.03
N GLY A 132 2.39 6.14 4.77
CA GLY A 132 2.89 5.34 3.65
C GLY A 132 4.39 5.10 3.72
N ALA A 133 5.16 6.14 4.03
CA ALA A 133 6.62 6.01 4.19
C ALA A 133 6.99 5.04 5.32
N ALA A 134 6.32 5.15 6.47
CA ALA A 134 6.55 4.26 7.61
C ALA A 134 6.13 2.81 7.29
N ALA A 135 5.01 2.61 6.58
CA ALA A 135 4.57 1.27 6.19
C ALA A 135 5.53 0.64 5.17
N TYR A 136 6.10 1.44 4.25
CA TYR A 136 7.18 0.98 3.39
C TYR A 136 8.42 0.57 4.19
N ASP A 137 8.86 1.41 5.14
CA ASP A 137 10.05 1.15 5.96
C ASP A 137 9.86 -0.08 6.86
N ALA A 138 8.62 -0.38 7.26
CA ALA A 138 8.26 -1.54 8.07
C ALA A 138 8.04 -2.83 7.26
N ALA A 139 8.18 -2.81 5.93
CA ALA A 139 7.86 -3.97 5.09
C ALA A 139 8.88 -5.11 5.26
N SER A 140 8.39 -6.28 5.70
CA SER A 140 9.16 -7.50 5.92
C SER A 140 8.42 -8.73 5.36
N ASP A 141 9.06 -9.89 5.40
CA ASP A 141 8.50 -11.22 5.08
C ASP A 141 8.17 -12.05 6.35
N THR A 142 8.33 -11.42 7.52
CA THR A 142 8.18 -12.03 8.84
C THR A 142 7.56 -11.02 9.82
N GLY A 143 7.20 -11.47 11.02
CA GLY A 143 6.67 -10.58 12.07
C GLY A 143 5.29 -10.03 11.72
N LEU A 144 5.13 -8.71 11.71
CA LEU A 144 3.84 -8.09 11.39
C LEU A 144 3.37 -8.37 9.96
N ALA A 145 4.27 -8.74 9.04
CA ALA A 145 3.90 -9.10 7.68
C ALA A 145 3.03 -10.38 7.58
N THR A 146 3.10 -11.25 8.59
CA THR A 146 2.26 -12.45 8.69
C THR A 146 1.09 -12.26 9.64
N ALA A 147 0.98 -11.09 10.28
CA ALA A 147 -0.07 -10.78 11.23
C ALA A 147 -1.39 -10.43 10.52
N SER A 148 -2.49 -10.57 11.25
CA SER A 148 -3.83 -10.19 10.79
C SER A 148 -4.64 -9.58 11.95
N GLY A 149 -5.73 -8.89 11.63
CA GLY A 149 -6.57 -8.20 12.61
C GLY A 149 -6.61 -6.69 12.36
N SER A 150 -6.78 -5.91 13.42
CA SER A 150 -6.88 -4.44 13.36
C SER A 150 -5.52 -3.76 13.21
N ILE A 151 -4.84 -4.04 12.11
CA ILE A 151 -3.51 -3.51 11.78
C ILE A 151 -3.48 -2.86 10.39
N GLY A 152 -2.60 -1.87 10.22
CA GLY A 152 -2.42 -1.17 8.95
C GLY A 152 -3.74 -0.59 8.45
N ALA A 153 -4.07 -0.82 7.18
CA ALA A 153 -5.35 -0.41 6.60
C ALA A 153 -6.58 -0.98 7.33
N GLY A 154 -6.46 -2.10 8.05
CA GLY A 154 -7.54 -2.73 8.80
C GLY A 154 -7.72 -2.20 10.22
N ALA A 155 -6.96 -1.19 10.65
CA ALA A 155 -7.03 -0.67 12.03
C ALA A 155 -8.36 0.04 12.35
N GLY A 156 -8.95 0.70 11.34
CA GLY A 156 -10.21 1.44 11.39
C GLY A 156 -11.43 0.55 11.47
#